data_AF-A0A0F9BHT4-F1
#
_entry.id   AF-A0A0F9BHT4-F1
#
_cell.length_a   1.000
_cell.length_b   1.000
_cell.length_c   1.000
_cell.angle_alpha   90.00
_cell.angle_beta   90.00
_cell.angle_gamma   90.00
#
_symmetry.space_group_name_H-M   'P 1'
#
loop_
_entity.id
_entity.type
_entity.pdbx_description
1 polymer ?
#
loop_
_entity_poly.entity_id
_entity_poly.type
_entity_poly.pdbx_seq_one_letter_code
_entity_poly.pdbx_strand_id
1 'polypeptide(L)'
;MWTQFWDMHSGGGLKEAPYHYIYIEAPEEEAKVIFYNRFGHNPERVTCTCCGDDYSIGEEKTLAKLTEYHRKPFGGGEIQPLKEYTKNTDVLVIRKDEIKSGERLGEVPEQGHVWQD
;
A
#
# COMPACT_ATOMS: atom_id res chain seq x y z
N MET A 1 -5.64 10.82 7.79
CA MET A 1 -6.10 9.62 7.07
C MET A 1 -4.87 8.81 6.70
N TRP A 2 -5.01 7.51 6.58
CA TRP A 2 -3.94 6.60 6.19
C TRP A 2 -4.47 5.64 5.12
N THR A 3 -3.66 5.35 4.12
CA THR A 3 -3.96 4.38 3.06
C THR A 3 -2.88 3.32 3.01
N GLN A 4 -3.33 2.07 2.84
CA GLN A 4 -2.49 0.89 2.71
C GLN A 4 -2.45 0.47 1.25
N PHE A 5 -1.28 -0.01 0.83
CA PHE A 5 -1.08 -0.80 -0.37
C PHE A 5 -0.40 -2.10 0.07
N TRP A 6 -1.17 -3.18 0.14
CA TRP A 6 -0.65 -4.52 0.44
C TRP A 6 -0.38 -5.25 -0.86
N ASP A 7 0.89 -5.56 -1.15
CA ASP A 7 1.28 -6.31 -2.34
C ASP A 7 0.67 -7.73 -2.31
N MET A 8 -0.16 -8.03 -3.30
CA MET A 8 -0.89 -9.30 -3.44
C MET A 8 -0.12 -10.32 -4.28
N HIS A 9 1.22 -10.25 -4.32
CA HIS A 9 2.03 -11.24 -5.04
C HIS A 9 1.71 -12.66 -4.57
N SER A 10 1.35 -13.52 -5.54
CA SER A 10 1.07 -14.94 -5.32
C SER A 10 2.02 -15.75 -6.19
N GLY A 11 3.25 -15.95 -5.68
CA GLY A 11 4.32 -16.68 -6.38
C GLY A 11 5.18 -15.86 -7.34
N GLY A 12 4.77 -14.63 -7.67
CA GLY A 12 5.62 -13.62 -8.33
C GLY A 12 6.56 -12.91 -7.34
N GLY A 13 7.39 -11.99 -7.84
CA GLY A 13 8.16 -11.08 -6.98
C GLY A 13 7.30 -9.93 -6.46
N LEU A 14 7.78 -9.29 -5.38
CA LEU A 14 7.24 -8.01 -4.90
C LEU A 14 7.39 -6.94 -5.98
N LYS A 15 6.35 -6.11 -6.15
CA LYS A 15 6.37 -4.99 -7.09
C LYS A 15 7.33 -3.90 -6.59
N GLU A 16 7.30 -3.61 -5.29
CA GLU A 16 8.24 -2.71 -4.61
C GLU A 16 9.09 -3.44 -3.57
N ALA A 17 10.00 -4.32 -4.01
CA ALA A 17 10.88 -5.02 -3.09
C ALA A 17 11.70 -4.03 -2.22
N PRO A 18 11.80 -4.26 -0.89
CA PRO A 18 11.39 -5.46 -0.13
C PRO A 18 9.98 -5.37 0.50
N TYR A 19 9.17 -4.39 0.13
CA TYR A 19 7.96 -4.02 0.86
C TYR A 19 6.76 -4.88 0.47
N HIS A 20 6.21 -5.58 1.46
CA HIS A 20 4.89 -6.21 1.36
C HIS A 20 3.78 -5.20 1.68
N TYR A 21 4.08 -4.26 2.58
CA TYR A 21 3.11 -3.31 3.10
C TYR A 21 3.65 -1.89 2.95
N ILE A 22 2.95 -1.07 2.19
CA ILE A 22 3.23 0.36 2.07
C ILE A 22 2.08 1.13 2.70
N TYR A 23 2.38 2.03 3.63
CA TYR A 23 1.41 2.89 4.27
C TYR A 23 1.72 4.35 3.99
N ILE A 24 0.74 5.10 3.49
CA ILE A 24 0.88 6.52 3.16
C ILE A 24 -0.08 7.33 4.04
N GLU A 25 0.43 8.35 4.72
CA GLU A 25 -0.38 9.27 5.53
C GLU A 25 -1.12 10.31 4.66
N ALA A 26 -2.05 9.83 3.86
CA ALA A 26 -2.97 10.62 3.03
C ALA A 26 -4.30 9.87 2.87
N PRO A 27 -5.39 10.53 2.41
CA PRO A 27 -6.58 9.85 1.93
C PRO A 27 -6.30 9.05 0.65
N GLU A 28 -7.14 8.07 0.34
CA GLU A 28 -6.90 7.09 -0.73
C GLU A 28 -6.59 7.71 -2.10
N GLU A 29 -7.44 8.63 -2.57
CA GLU A 29 -7.27 9.28 -3.87
C GLU A 29 -5.93 10.03 -3.99
N GLU A 30 -5.55 10.73 -2.91
CA GLU A 30 -4.26 11.43 -2.86
C GLU A 30 -3.10 10.43 -2.72
N ALA A 31 -3.27 9.37 -1.91
CA ALA A 31 -2.28 8.33 -1.71
C ALA A 31 -1.96 7.58 -3.00
N LYS A 32 -2.95 7.34 -3.88
CA LYS A 32 -2.73 6.74 -5.21
C LYS A 32 -1.85 7.62 -6.08
N VAL A 33 -2.08 8.94 -6.10
CA VAL A 33 -1.24 9.91 -6.81
C VAL A 33 0.19 9.93 -6.24
N ILE A 34 0.32 9.96 -4.92
CA ILE A 34 1.63 9.92 -4.24
C ILE A 34 2.35 8.62 -4.58
N PHE A 35 1.66 7.48 -4.55
CA PHE A 35 2.20 6.18 -4.90
C PHE A 35 2.70 6.18 -6.34
N TYR A 36 1.87 6.60 -7.29
CA TYR A 36 2.23 6.68 -8.70
C TYR A 36 3.46 7.57 -8.92
N ASN A 37 3.48 8.76 -8.34
CA ASN A 37 4.60 9.68 -8.47
C ASN A 37 5.89 9.16 -7.81
N ARG A 38 5.77 8.32 -6.77
CA ARG A 38 6.90 7.74 -6.05
C ARG A 38 7.50 6.53 -6.77
N PHE A 39 6.65 5.62 -7.25
CA PHE A 39 7.03 4.30 -7.73
C PHE A 39 6.91 4.15 -9.25
N GLY A 40 6.28 5.11 -9.93
CA GLY A 40 6.23 5.20 -11.40
C GLY A 40 5.21 4.28 -12.06
N HIS A 41 4.24 3.75 -11.30
CA HIS A 41 3.15 2.94 -11.85
C HIS A 41 1.87 3.03 -11.03
N ASN A 42 0.74 2.74 -11.69
CA ASN A 42 -0.58 2.82 -11.09
C ASN A 42 -0.76 1.70 -10.05
N PRO A 43 -1.08 2.00 -8.77
CA PRO A 43 -1.31 0.98 -7.75
C PRO A 43 -2.54 0.09 -8.01
N GLU A 44 -3.43 0.48 -8.92
CA GLU A 44 -4.61 -0.29 -9.32
C GLU A 44 -4.36 -1.13 -10.58
N ARG A 45 -3.13 -1.16 -11.09
CA ARG A 45 -2.81 -2.00 -12.26
C ARG A 45 -2.95 -3.48 -11.92
N VAL A 46 -3.31 -4.27 -12.93
CA VAL A 46 -3.23 -5.74 -12.87
C VAL A 46 -2.07 -6.19 -13.75
N THR A 47 -1.06 -6.83 -13.16
CA THR A 47 0.15 -7.26 -13.90
C THR A 47 -0.14 -8.32 -14.97
N CYS A 48 -1.09 -9.23 -14.75
CA CYS A 48 -1.38 -10.34 -15.67
C CYS A 48 -2.86 -10.73 -15.60
N THR A 49 -3.44 -11.17 -16.73
CA THR A 49 -4.84 -11.65 -16.80
C THR A 49 -5.13 -12.89 -15.97
N CYS A 50 -4.13 -13.65 -15.53
CA CYS A 50 -4.32 -14.76 -14.60
C CYS A 50 -4.19 -14.36 -13.13
N CYS A 51 -3.81 -13.11 -12.86
CA CYS A 51 -3.62 -12.56 -11.52
C CYS A 51 -4.78 -11.61 -11.17
N GLY A 52 -5.06 -11.49 -9.87
CA GLY A 52 -5.87 -10.38 -9.36
C GLY A 52 -5.06 -9.08 -9.29
N ASP A 53 -5.64 -8.08 -8.66
CA ASP A 53 -5.02 -6.76 -8.45
C ASP A 53 -3.62 -6.87 -7.85
N ASP A 54 -2.71 -6.00 -8.29
CA ASP A 54 -1.34 -5.98 -7.76
C ASP A 54 -1.31 -5.66 -6.26
N TYR A 55 -2.23 -4.81 -5.81
CA TYR A 55 -2.34 -4.37 -4.43
C TYR A 55 -3.77 -4.49 -3.90
N SER A 56 -3.89 -4.90 -2.64
CA SER A 56 -5.10 -4.65 -1.85
C SER A 56 -4.97 -3.27 -1.20
N ILE A 57 -5.88 -2.36 -1.58
CA ILE A 57 -5.90 -0.97 -1.11
C ILE A 57 -6.96 -0.81 -0.04
N GLY A 58 -6.64 -0.09 1.04
CA GLY A 58 -7.59 0.21 2.11
C GLY A 58 -7.27 1.51 2.83
N GLU A 59 -8.31 2.18 3.32
CA GLU A 59 -8.21 3.47 4.01
C GLU A 59 -8.73 3.38 5.44
N GLU A 60 -8.02 4.00 6.38
CA GLU A 60 -8.45 4.13 7.78
C GLU A 60 -8.01 5.46 8.40
N LYS A 61 -8.68 5.87 9.49
CA LYS A 61 -8.35 7.13 10.18
C LYS A 61 -6.95 7.13 10.80
N THR A 62 -6.47 5.97 11.23
CA THR A 62 -5.19 5.82 11.96
C THR A 62 -4.40 4.63 11.45
N LEU A 63 -3.07 4.76 11.41
CA LEU A 63 -2.17 3.66 11.06
C LEU A 63 -2.35 2.43 11.97
N ALA A 64 -2.68 2.65 13.25
CA ALA A 64 -2.89 1.56 14.20
C ALA A 64 -4.09 0.66 13.82
N LYS A 65 -5.16 1.26 13.28
CA LYS A 65 -6.34 0.53 12.81
C LYS A 65 -6.05 -0.18 11.49
N LEU A 66 -5.42 0.52 10.56
CA LEU A 66 -5.07 -0.01 9.24
C LEU A 66 -4.13 -1.24 9.31
N THR A 67 -3.22 -1.24 10.28
CA THR A 67 -2.26 -2.33 10.50
C THR A 67 -2.80 -3.43 11.43
N GLU A 68 -4.00 -3.28 11.99
CA GLU A 68 -4.50 -4.16 13.07
C GLU A 68 -4.52 -5.63 12.67
N TYR A 69 -4.98 -5.92 11.44
CA TYR A 69 -5.05 -7.27 10.90
C TYR A 69 -3.66 -7.93 10.85
N HIS A 70 -2.65 -7.20 10.35
CA HIS A 70 -1.29 -7.73 10.17
C HIS A 70 -0.49 -7.86 11.47
N ARG A 71 -0.79 -7.02 12.47
CA ARG A 71 -0.14 -7.07 13.79
C ARG A 71 -0.73 -8.13 14.70
N LYS A 72 -1.86 -8.73 14.33
CA LYS A 72 -2.55 -9.73 15.14
C LYS A 72 -1.97 -11.12 14.88
N PRO A 73 -1.49 -11.84 15.91
CA PRO A 73 -0.96 -13.18 15.73
C PRO A 73 -2.07 -14.19 15.36
N PHE A 74 -1.72 -15.17 14.52
CA PHE A 74 -2.58 -16.31 14.25
C PHE A 74 -2.79 -17.13 15.53
N GLY A 75 -4.05 -17.50 15.82
CA GLY A 75 -4.40 -18.30 17.00
C GLY A 75 -4.73 -17.50 18.27
N GLY A 76 -4.71 -16.16 18.20
CA GLY A 76 -4.99 -15.30 19.35
C GLY A 76 -3.73 -14.96 20.17
N GLY A 77 -3.71 -13.77 20.74
CA GLY A 77 -2.55 -13.22 21.45
C GLY A 77 -2.56 -11.70 21.48
N GLU A 78 -1.56 -11.11 22.12
CA GLU A 78 -1.39 -9.65 22.13
C GLU A 78 -1.00 -9.13 20.74
N ILE A 79 -1.65 -8.04 20.32
CA ILE A 79 -1.35 -7.38 19.05
C ILE A 79 0.06 -6.77 19.15
N GLN A 80 0.94 -7.09 18.19
CA GLN A 80 2.30 -6.55 18.14
C GLN A 80 2.25 -5.01 18.20
N PRO A 81 2.99 -4.33 19.09
CA PRO A 81 2.99 -2.87 19.17
C PRO A 81 3.33 -2.21 17.83
N LEU A 82 2.61 -1.13 17.49
CA LEU A 82 2.75 -0.46 16.18
C LEU A 82 4.20 -0.04 15.92
N LYS A 83 4.86 0.50 16.95
CA LYS A 83 6.27 0.93 16.89
C LYS A 83 7.22 -0.20 16.51
N GLU A 84 6.93 -1.44 16.90
CA GLU A 84 7.75 -2.60 16.54
C GLU A 84 7.41 -3.08 15.13
N TYR A 85 6.12 -3.15 14.79
CA TYR A 85 5.67 -3.53 13.45
C TYR A 85 6.27 -2.64 12.34
N THR A 86 6.31 -1.32 12.55
CA THR A 86 6.86 -0.38 11.57
C THR A 86 8.39 -0.45 11.41
N LYS A 87 9.08 -1.29 12.18
CA LYS A 87 10.53 -1.53 12.00
C LYS A 87 10.81 -2.75 11.12
N ASN A 88 9.79 -3.54 10.78
CA ASN A 88 9.98 -4.69 9.91
C ASN A 88 10.46 -4.20 8.54
N THR A 89 11.41 -4.93 7.94
CA THR A 89 12.04 -4.53 6.66
C THR A 89 11.09 -4.60 5.47
N ASP A 90 9.97 -5.32 5.61
CA ASP A 90 8.91 -5.47 4.61
C ASP A 90 7.78 -4.43 4.78
N VAL A 91 7.91 -3.49 5.72
CA VAL A 91 6.94 -2.43 5.98
C VAL A 91 7.56 -1.07 5.66
N LEU A 92 6.96 -0.34 4.72
CA LEU A 92 7.27 1.05 4.42
C LEU A 92 6.17 1.96 4.98
N VAL A 93 6.57 3.00 5.70
CA VAL A 93 5.66 4.04 6.20
C VAL A 93 6.13 5.38 5.65
N ILE A 94 5.27 6.03 4.87
CA ILE A 94 5.50 7.37 4.31
C ILE A 94 4.59 8.35 5.06
N ARG A 95 5.19 9.16 5.92
CA ARG A 95 4.45 10.16 6.71
C ARG A 95 4.20 11.43 5.90
N LYS A 96 3.21 12.21 6.35
CA LYS A 96 2.76 13.42 5.64
C LYS A 96 3.88 14.44 5.41
N ASP A 97 4.85 14.51 6.31
CA ASP A 97 6.00 15.42 6.29
C ASP A 97 7.14 14.94 5.39
N GLU A 98 7.12 13.68 4.98
CA GLU A 98 8.06 13.09 4.01
C GLU A 98 7.57 13.25 2.56
N ILE A 99 6.29 13.55 2.38
CA ILE A 99 5.64 13.70 1.06
C ILE A 99 5.91 15.10 0.52
N LYS A 100 6.60 15.18 -0.62
CA LYS A 100 6.88 16.44 -1.30
C LYS A 100 5.60 16.98 -1.93
N SER A 101 5.48 18.30 -2.01
CA SER A 101 4.29 18.96 -2.60
C SER A 101 4.02 18.52 -4.04
N GLY A 102 5.05 18.30 -4.85
CA GLY A 102 4.91 17.82 -6.22
C GLY A 102 4.39 16.39 -6.35
N GLU A 103 4.46 15.58 -5.30
CA GLU A 103 4.00 14.18 -5.31
C GLU A 103 2.50 14.06 -5.06
N ARG A 104 1.86 15.13 -4.58
CA ARG A 104 0.43 15.17 -4.25
C ARG A 104 -0.45 15.58 -5.45
N LEU A 105 0.15 15.84 -6.60
CA LEU A 105 -0.51 16.44 -7.76
C LEU A 105 -0.35 15.54 -8.99
N GLY A 106 -1.32 15.64 -9.89
CA GLY A 106 -1.32 14.93 -11.17
C GLY A 106 -2.48 13.95 -11.27
N GLU A 107 -2.47 13.17 -12.35
CA GLU A 107 -3.43 12.12 -12.63
C GLU A 107 -2.70 10.78 -12.61
N VAL A 108 -3.37 9.75 -12.11
CA VAL A 108 -2.91 8.37 -12.21
C VAL A 108 -3.49 7.78 -13.50
N PRO A 109 -2.68 7.51 -14.54
CA PRO A 109 -3.20 6.92 -15.76
C PRO A 109 -3.63 5.47 -15.52
N GLU A 110 -4.64 4.99 -16.25
CA GLU A 110 -4.96 3.56 -16.30
C GLU A 110 -3.77 2.78 -16.85
N GLN A 111 -3.40 1.68 -16.19
CA GLN A 111 -2.27 0.81 -16.57
C GLN A 111 -2.59 -0.66 -16.28
N GLY A 112 -1.89 -1.56 -16.97
CA GLY A 112 -2.05 -3.00 -16.80
C GLY A 112 -3.25 -3.57 -17.54
N HIS A 113 -3.70 -4.75 -17.14
CA HIS A 113 -4.92 -5.35 -17.69
C HIS A 113 -6.16 -4.67 -17.11
N VAL A 114 -7.03 -4.21 -18.00
CA VAL A 114 -8.33 -3.65 -17.64
C VAL A 114 -9.38 -4.72 -17.93
N TRP A 115 -10.12 -5.14 -16.90
CA TRP A 115 -11.28 -6.01 -17.09
C TRP A 115 -12.38 -5.21 -17.78
N GLN A 116 -12.84 -5.68 -18.94
CA GLN A 116 -14.04 -5.13 -19.59
C GLN A 116 -15.24 -5.98 -19.15
N ASP A 117 -16.27 -5.31 -18.62
CA ASP A 117 -17.56 -5.91 -18.24
C ASP A 117 -18.33 -6.52 -19.43
#